data_AF-A0A1C5QXA6-F1
#
_entry.id   AF-A0A1C5QXA6-F1
#
_cell.length_a   1.000
_cell.length_b   1.000
_cell.length_c   1.000
_cell.angle_alpha   90.00
_cell.angle_beta   90.00
_cell.angle_gamma   90.00
#
_symmetry.space_group_name_H-M   'P 1'
#
loop_
_entity.id
_entity.type
_entity.pdbx_description
1 polymer ?
#
loop_
_entity_poly.entity_id
_entity_poly.type
_entity_poly.pdbx_seq_one_letter_code
_entity_poly.pdbx_strand_id
1 'polypeptide(L)'
;MKKTDKYHLSQDDTFLIETASPLHDIGKISIPNEILNKPGKLTEEEKRIMQDHAVIGAKMLENLLFYKNEPLVKYAREICHYHHERYDGKDYPDGLVGDA
;
A
#
# COMPACT_ATOMS: atom_id res chain seq x y z
N MET A 1 -21.78 8.48 -4.32
CA MET A 1 -21.04 7.53 -3.46
C MET A 1 -22.06 6.65 -2.74
N LYS A 2 -22.09 5.33 -3.01
CA LYS A 2 -22.96 4.41 -2.25
C LYS A 2 -22.22 4.03 -0.97
N LYS A 3 -22.75 4.43 0.18
CA LYS A 3 -22.27 3.96 1.49
C LYS A 3 -22.87 2.57 1.75
N THR A 4 -22.09 1.67 2.33
CA THR A 4 -22.54 0.33 2.73
C THR A 4 -22.12 0.08 4.17
N ASP A 5 -22.98 -0.59 4.92
CA ASP A 5 -22.79 -1.08 6.28
C ASP A 5 -22.51 -2.60 6.31
N LYS A 6 -22.32 -3.21 5.13
CA LYS A 6 -22.06 -4.65 4.99
C LYS A 6 -20.82 -5.08 5.80
N TYR A 7 -19.84 -4.19 5.91
CA TYR A 7 -18.61 -4.42 6.67
C TYR A 7 -18.75 -3.73 8.03
N HIS A 8 -18.63 -4.49 9.11
CA HIS A 8 -18.76 -4.03 10.49
C HIS A 8 -17.48 -3.30 10.94
N LEU A 9 -17.12 -2.21 10.25
CA LEU A 9 -16.00 -1.35 10.63
C LEU A 9 -16.44 -0.39 11.73
N SER A 10 -15.67 -0.29 12.80
CA SER A 10 -15.91 0.70 13.84
C SER A 10 -15.60 2.12 13.34
N GLN A 11 -16.01 3.14 14.10
CA GLN A 11 -15.62 4.52 13.80
C GLN A 11 -14.10 4.70 13.90
N ASP A 12 -13.46 4.04 14.87
CA ASP A 12 -12.02 4.07 15.05
C ASP A 12 -11.30 3.41 13.88
N ASP A 13 -11.79 2.27 13.37
CA ASP A 13 -11.24 1.63 12.16
C ASP A 13 -11.31 2.56 10.96
N THR A 14 -12.48 3.18 10.76
CA THR A 14 -12.69 4.10 9.63
C THR A 14 -11.75 5.29 9.71
N PHE A 15 -11.59 5.87 10.91
CA PHE A 15 -10.67 6.97 11.16
C PHE A 15 -9.20 6.57 10.91
N LEU A 16 -8.78 5.40 11.37
CA LEU A 16 -7.42 4.90 11.15
C LEU A 16 -7.15 4.64 9.67
N ILE A 17 -8.09 4.01 8.95
CA ILE A 17 -7.99 3.77 7.50
C ILE A 17 -7.90 5.10 6.75
N GLU A 18 -8.78 6.06 7.04
CA GLU A 18 -8.78 7.38 6.39
C GLU A 18 -7.45 8.11 6.63
N THR A 19 -6.95 8.09 7.86
CA THR A 19 -5.71 8.78 8.24
C THR A 19 -4.47 8.10 7.66
N ALA A 20 -4.48 6.76 7.55
CA ALA A 20 -3.36 5.98 7.03
C ALA A 20 -3.28 5.98 5.49
N SER A 21 -4.43 6.03 4.79
CA SER A 21 -4.52 5.89 3.34
C SER A 21 -3.61 6.82 2.51
N PRO A 22 -3.37 8.09 2.89
CA PRO A 22 -2.45 8.97 2.15
C PRO A 22 -1.01 8.44 2.07
N LEU A 23 -0.61 7.53 2.96
CA LEU A 23 0.74 6.97 2.97
C LEU A 23 0.95 5.81 2.00
N HIS A 24 -0.10 5.28 1.34
CA HIS A 24 -0.01 4.09 0.48
C HIS A 24 1.16 4.12 -0.52
N ASP A 25 1.45 5.30 -1.06
CA ASP A 25 2.44 5.54 -2.10
C ASP A 25 3.80 6.06 -1.58
N ILE A 26 4.03 6.12 -0.25
CA ILE A 26 5.25 6.73 0.32
C ILE A 26 6.54 6.07 -0.19
N GLY A 27 6.51 4.78 -0.50
CA GLY A 27 7.66 4.04 -1.02
C GLY A 27 8.12 4.50 -2.40
N LYS A 28 7.32 5.30 -3.14
CA LYS A 28 7.73 5.88 -4.42
C LYS A 28 8.95 6.77 -4.31
N ILE A 29 9.27 7.28 -3.13
CA ILE A 29 10.50 8.04 -2.86
C ILE A 29 11.78 7.24 -3.15
N SER A 30 11.70 5.90 -3.14
CA SER A 30 12.84 5.02 -3.43
C SER A 30 12.87 4.51 -4.88
N ILE A 31 11.88 4.88 -5.71
CA ILE A 31 11.85 4.51 -7.11
C ILE A 31 12.77 5.45 -7.91
N PRO A 32 13.63 4.94 -8.82
CA PRO A 32 14.49 5.78 -9.65
C PRO A 32 13.68 6.84 -10.41
N ASN A 33 14.17 8.08 -10.42
CA ASN A 33 13.44 9.22 -10.99
C ASN A 33 13.12 9.02 -12.49
N GLU A 34 14.01 8.37 -13.23
CA GLU A 34 13.86 8.04 -14.63
C GLU A 34 12.73 7.04 -14.90
N ILE A 35 12.39 6.19 -13.93
CA ILE A 35 11.25 5.27 -13.98
C ILE A 35 10.01 5.99 -13.47
N LEU A 36 10.10 6.65 -12.31
CA LEU A 36 9.00 7.35 -11.66
C LEU A 36 8.37 8.42 -12.56
N ASN A 37 9.21 9.16 -13.29
CA ASN A 37 8.81 10.29 -14.13
C ASN A 37 8.93 9.97 -15.63
N LYS A 38 9.01 8.70 -16.02
CA LYS A 38 9.20 8.32 -17.42
C LYS A 38 8.03 8.86 -18.28
N PRO A 39 8.30 9.64 -19.34
CA PRO A 39 7.26 10.01 -20.28
C PRO A 39 6.88 8.79 -21.13
N GLY A 40 5.67 8.28 -20.95
CA GLY A 40 5.13 7.16 -21.73
C GLY A 40 4.96 5.88 -20.91
N LYS A 41 4.87 4.73 -21.60
CA LYS A 41 4.66 3.44 -20.95
C LYS A 41 5.96 2.90 -20.37
N LEU A 42 5.88 2.36 -19.16
CA LEU A 42 6.95 1.55 -18.58
C LEU A 42 7.09 0.23 -19.35
N THR A 43 8.33 -0.23 -19.51
CA THR A 43 8.64 -1.61 -19.92
C THR A 43 8.24 -2.59 -18.83
N GLU A 44 8.20 -3.89 -19.12
CA GLU A 44 7.87 -4.89 -18.10
C GLU A 44 8.90 -4.92 -16.94
N GLU A 45 10.16 -4.63 -17.23
CA GLU A 45 11.21 -4.51 -16.20
C GLU A 45 11.01 -3.26 -15.33
N GLU A 46 10.74 -2.12 -15.95
CA GLU A 46 10.47 -0.86 -15.24
C GLU A 46 9.20 -0.94 -14.39
N LYS A 47 8.17 -1.66 -14.86
CA LYS A 47 6.98 -1.95 -14.06
C LYS A 47 7.32 -2.74 -12.82
N ARG A 48 8.15 -3.78 -12.91
CA ARG A 48 8.58 -4.57 -11.74
C ARG A 48 9.28 -3.68 -10.71
N ILE A 49 10.16 -2.79 -11.16
CA ILE A 49 10.83 -1.84 -10.25
C ILE A 49 9.80 -0.88 -9.64
N MET A 50 8.87 -0.33 -10.44
CA MET A 50 7.81 0.53 -9.92
C MET A 50 6.96 -0.18 -8.86
N GLN A 51 6.66 -1.46 -9.02
CA GLN A 51 5.88 -2.27 -8.08
C GLN A 51 6.53 -2.40 -6.70
N ASP A 52 7.87 -2.30 -6.62
CA ASP A 52 8.61 -2.39 -5.35
C ASP A 52 8.19 -1.30 -4.33
N HIS A 53 7.59 -0.19 -4.78
CA HIS A 53 7.17 0.90 -3.88
C HIS A 53 6.24 0.43 -2.76
N ALA A 54 5.38 -0.55 -3.02
CA ALA A 54 4.44 -1.09 -2.03
C ALA A 54 5.20 -1.74 -0.86
N VAL A 55 6.11 -2.66 -1.19
CA VAL A 55 6.95 -3.38 -0.21
C VAL A 55 7.91 -2.41 0.49
N ILE A 56 8.49 -1.46 -0.24
CA ILE A 56 9.42 -0.48 0.32
C ILE A 56 8.69 0.44 1.31
N GLY A 57 7.51 0.96 0.97
CA GLY A 57 6.70 1.80 1.84
C GLY A 57 6.32 1.09 3.14
N ALA A 58 5.94 -0.18 3.06
CA ALA A 58 5.67 -1.01 4.23
C ALA A 58 6.93 -1.19 5.12
N LYS A 59 8.08 -1.49 4.53
CA LYS A 59 9.36 -1.60 5.25
C LYS A 59 9.78 -0.29 5.91
N MET A 60 9.55 0.86 5.28
CA MET A 60 9.83 2.17 5.89
C MET A 60 9.04 2.36 7.19
N LEU A 61 7.75 1.99 7.19
CA LEU A 61 6.89 2.08 8.36
C LEU A 61 7.25 1.07 9.44
N GLU A 62 7.65 -0.15 9.06
CA GLU A 62 8.14 -1.17 9.99
C GLU A 62 9.43 -0.73 10.72
N ASN A 63 10.28 0.04 10.04
CA ASN A 63 11.51 0.58 10.58
C ASN A 63 11.33 1.78 11.52
N LEU A 64 10.09 2.28 11.73
CA LEU A 64 9.78 3.29 12.73
C LEU A 64 9.77 2.66 14.13
N LEU A 65 10.95 2.29 14.67
CA LEU A 65 11.09 1.45 15.86
C LEU A 65 10.23 1.86 17.07
N PHE A 66 10.09 3.17 17.31
CA PHE A 66 9.28 3.71 18.41
C PHE A 66 7.78 3.66 18.16
N TYR A 67 7.34 3.72 16.91
CA TYR A 67 5.93 3.85 16.52
C TYR A 67 5.38 2.62 15.79
N LYS A 68 6.21 1.61 15.48
CA LYS A 68 5.82 0.43 14.68
C LYS A 68 4.61 -0.34 15.23
N ASN A 69 4.37 -0.21 16.54
CA ASN A 69 3.26 -0.88 17.22
C ASN A 69 2.01 -0.01 17.36
N GLU A 70 2.08 1.27 17.00
CA GLU A 70 0.93 2.18 17.01
C GLU A 70 -0.11 1.70 15.97
N PRO A 71 -1.42 1.71 16.31
CA PRO A 71 -2.47 1.28 15.40
C PRO A 71 -2.38 1.97 14.02
N LEU A 72 -2.19 3.29 14.01
CA LEU A 72 -2.07 4.04 12.76
C LEU A 72 -0.93 3.53 11.87
N VAL A 73 0.23 3.23 12.45
CA VAL A 73 1.41 2.75 11.69
C VAL A 73 1.18 1.34 11.16
N LYS A 74 0.48 0.48 11.92
CA LYS A 74 0.12 -0.86 11.45
C LYS A 74 -0.82 -0.81 10.24
N TYR A 75 -1.87 0.02 10.29
CA TYR A 75 -2.79 0.21 9.17
C TYR A 75 -2.07 0.81 7.97
N ALA A 76 -1.23 1.83 8.18
CA ALA A 76 -0.44 2.42 7.10
C ALA A 76 0.49 1.39 6.45
N ARG A 77 1.15 0.53 7.24
CA ARG A 77 2.04 -0.52 6.72
C ARG A 77 1.27 -1.50 5.84
N GLU A 78 0.11 -1.97 6.30
CA GLU A 78 -0.71 -2.92 5.55
C GLU A 78 -1.29 -2.28 4.28
N ILE A 79 -1.76 -1.03 4.36
CA ILE A 79 -2.23 -0.29 3.18
C ILE A 79 -1.08 -0.12 2.17
N CYS A 80 0.11 0.31 2.60
CA CYS A 80 1.27 0.39 1.71
C CYS A 80 1.55 -0.93 1.00
N HIS A 81 1.60 -2.04 1.76
CA HIS A 81 1.98 -3.33 1.20
C HIS A 81 0.91 -3.90 0.26
N TYR A 82 -0.37 -3.78 0.60
CA TYR A 82 -1.44 -4.52 -0.07
C TYR A 82 -2.40 -3.68 -0.93
N HIS A 83 -2.24 -2.35 -1.03
CA HIS A 83 -3.21 -1.53 -1.79
C HIS A 83 -3.28 -1.84 -3.30
N HIS A 84 -2.29 -2.56 -3.83
CA HIS A 84 -2.31 -3.06 -5.20
C HIS A 84 -2.84 -4.48 -5.33
N GLU A 85 -2.99 -5.23 -4.24
CA GLU A 85 -3.54 -6.57 -4.29
C GLU A 85 -4.97 -6.56 -4.85
N ARG A 86 -5.26 -7.59 -5.63
CA ARG A 86 -6.59 -7.82 -6.19
C ARG A 86 -7.14 -9.11 -5.62
N TYR A 87 -8.43 -9.13 -5.31
CA TYR A 87 -9.13 -10.31 -4.77
C TYR A 87 -8.98 -11.58 -5.64
N ASP A 88 -8.67 -11.43 -6.94
CA ASP A 88 -8.43 -12.53 -7.87
C ASP A 88 -6.97 -13.03 -7.92
N GLY A 89 -6.07 -12.46 -7.09
CA GLY A 89 -4.64 -12.82 -7.00
C GLY A 89 -3.80 -12.48 -8.23
N LYS A 90 -4.27 -11.56 -9.08
CA LYS A 90 -3.58 -11.21 -10.33
C LYS A 90 -2.69 -9.97 -10.25
N ASP A 91 -2.51 -9.43 -9.04
CA ASP A 91 -1.65 -8.27 -8.80
C ASP A 91 -0.53 -8.63 -7.82
N TYR A 92 0.06 -7.62 -7.20
CA TYR A 92 1.31 -7.69 -6.43
C TYR A 92 1.12 -7.00 -5.07
N PRO A 93 2.07 -7.14 -4.12
CA PRO A 93 3.35 -7.86 -4.22
C PRO A 93 3.28 -9.38 -4.03
N ASP A 94 2.29 -9.88 -3.30
CA ASP A 94 2.23 -11.24 -2.80
C ASP A 94 1.25 -12.12 -3.61
N GLY A 95 0.34 -11.51 -4.37
CA GLY A 95 -0.62 -12.22 -5.22
C GLY A 95 -1.69 -12.93 -4.41
N LEU A 96 -2.22 -12.24 -3.39
CA LEU A 96 -3.18 -12.80 -2.43
C LEU A 96 -4.52 -13.10 -3.10
N VAL A 97 -5.13 -14.23 -2.74
CA VAL A 97 -6.40 -14.70 -3.32
C VAL A 97 -7.47 -14.75 -2.25
N GLY A 98 -8.59 -14.07 -2.49
CA GLY A 98 -9.70 -14.07 -1.57
C GLY A 98 -9.40 -13.32 -0.27
N ASP A 99 -9.66 -13.98 0.87
CA ASP A 99 -9.48 -13.42 2.21
C ASP A 99 -8.11 -13.80 2.83
N ALA A 100 -7.15 -14.19 2.00
CA ALA A 100 -5.80 -14.59 2.40
C ALA A 100 -4.90 -13.41 2.76
#